data_AF-A0A7C3NH83-F1
#
_entry.id   AF-A0A7C3NH83-F1
#
_cell.length_a   1.000
_cell.length_b   1.000
_cell.length_c   1.000
_cell.angle_alpha   90.00
_cell.angle_beta   90.00
_cell.angle_gamma   90.00
#
_symmetry.space_group_name_H-M   'P 1'
#
loop_
_entity.id
_entity.type
_entity.pdbx_description
1 polymer ?
#
loop_
_entity_poly.entity_id
_entity_poly.type
_entity_poly.pdbx_seq_one_letter_code
_entity_poly.pdbx_strand_id
1 'polypeptide(L)'
;MDKREYWLDIAKSIGIFLVVLGHTSINENLKIFIYSFHIPLFFLISGFLFKTNDNFKNFFIKQFKRFIIPYYIFSIITYIFWVTVGGRYGIGLISEIGYTKPLIGTILGLSHNDYLVHDISLWFLYVLF
;
A
#
# COMPACT_ATOMS: atom_id res chain seq x y z
N MET A 1 16.00 -13.58 -22.67
CA MET A 1 15.09 -12.43 -22.44
C MET A 1 13.69 -12.99 -22.39
N ASP A 2 13.06 -12.97 -21.22
CA ASP A 2 11.64 -13.28 -21.13
C ASP A 2 10.87 -12.31 -22.01
N LYS A 3 9.94 -12.82 -22.83
CA LYS A 3 9.07 -12.00 -23.66
C LYS A 3 8.22 -11.12 -22.74
N ARG A 4 8.29 -9.80 -22.92
CA ARG A 4 7.44 -8.86 -22.19
C ARG A 4 6.02 -8.95 -22.72
N GLU A 5 5.08 -9.23 -21.83
CA GLU A 5 3.66 -9.35 -22.15
C GLU A 5 2.98 -7.98 -22.07
N TYR A 6 2.85 -7.29 -23.20
CA TYR A 6 2.30 -5.93 -23.27
C TYR A 6 0.90 -5.80 -22.68
N TRP A 7 0.08 -6.85 -22.76
CA TRP A 7 -1.28 -6.84 -22.19
C TRP A 7 -1.27 -6.71 -20.66
N LEU A 8 -0.24 -7.25 -19.97
CA LEU A 8 -0.09 -7.10 -18.53
C LEU A 8 0.26 -5.66 -18.15
N ASP A 9 1.07 -4.98 -18.96
CA ASP A 9 1.39 -3.57 -18.74
C ASP A 9 0.15 -2.70 -18.88
N ILE A 10 -0.66 -2.93 -19.92
CA ILE A 10 -1.94 -2.24 -20.14
C ILE A 10 -2.89 -2.51 -18.97
N ALA A 11 -3.01 -3.75 -18.51
CA ALA A 11 -3.85 -4.10 -17.37
C ALA A 11 -3.42 -3.38 -16.09
N LYS A 12 -2.11 -3.28 -15.81
CA LYS A 12 -1.59 -2.49 -14.69
C LYS A 12 -1.92 -1.01 -14.84
N SER A 13 -1.75 -0.43 -16.04
CA SER A 13 -2.07 0.97 -16.30
C SER A 13 -3.55 1.27 -16.07
N ILE A 14 -4.45 0.39 -16.53
CA ILE A 14 -5.89 0.49 -16.25
C ILE A 14 -6.14 0.39 -14.73
N GLY A 15 -5.52 -0.56 -14.05
CA GLY A 15 -5.63 -0.68 -12.58
C GLY A 15 -5.21 0.59 -11.84
N ILE A 16 -4.11 1.21 -12.24
CA ILE A 16 -3.61 2.46 -11.62
C ILE A 16 -4.60 3.61 -11.90
N PHE A 17 -5.10 3.73 -13.12
CA PHE A 17 -6.11 4.71 -13.45
C PHE A 17 -7.37 4.54 -12.61
N LEU A 18 -7.82 3.29 -12.40
CA LEU A 18 -8.98 2.98 -11.58
C LEU A 18 -8.79 3.32 -10.10
N VAL A 19 -7.58 3.14 -9.55
CA VAL A 19 -7.24 3.63 -8.19
C VAL A 19 -7.49 5.13 -8.11
N VAL A 20 -6.90 5.90 -9.03
CA VAL A 20 -7.04 7.36 -9.06
C VAL A 20 -8.51 7.75 -9.20
N LEU A 21 -9.24 7.13 -10.13
CA LEU A 21 -10.67 7.38 -10.35
C LEU A 21 -11.52 7.07 -9.11
N GLY A 22 -11.23 5.98 -8.40
CA GLY A 22 -11.93 5.58 -7.19
C GLY A 22 -11.80 6.59 -6.03
N HIS A 23 -10.71 7.36 -6.01
CA HIS A 23 -10.47 8.42 -5.03
C HIS A 23 -11.04 9.79 -5.44
N THR A 24 -11.69 9.90 -6.59
CA THR A 24 -12.35 11.14 -7.05
C THR A 24 -13.83 11.16 -6.68
N SER A 25 -14.49 12.31 -6.85
CA SER A 25 -15.92 12.48 -6.58
C SER A 25 -16.80 11.88 -7.70
N ILE A 26 -16.81 10.55 -7.80
CA ILE A 26 -17.65 9.78 -8.72
C ILE A 26 -18.91 9.24 -8.02
N ASN A 27 -19.84 8.69 -8.81
CA ASN A 27 -21.02 8.00 -8.30
C ASN A 27 -20.63 6.83 -7.37
N GLU A 28 -21.35 6.67 -6.25
CA GLU A 28 -21.04 5.67 -5.23
C GLU A 28 -21.11 4.22 -5.75
N ASN A 29 -22.08 3.89 -6.61
CA ASN A 29 -22.18 2.55 -7.19
C ASN A 29 -20.97 2.23 -8.07
N LEU A 30 -20.52 3.22 -8.85
CA LEU A 30 -19.31 3.10 -9.67
C LEU A 30 -18.07 2.93 -8.80
N LYS A 31 -17.98 3.68 -7.69
CA LYS A 31 -16.92 3.55 -6.70
C LYS A 31 -16.88 2.13 -6.12
N ILE A 32 -17.99 1.63 -5.57
CA ILE A 32 -18.08 0.26 -5.01
C ILE A 32 -17.65 -0.78 -6.05
N PHE A 33 -18.11 -0.63 -7.30
CA PHE A 33 -17.71 -1.51 -8.38
C PHE A 33 -16.19 -1.49 -8.62
N ILE A 34 -15.57 -0.31 -8.73
CA ILE A 34 -14.12 -0.17 -8.91
C ILE A 34 -13.34 -0.79 -7.74
N TYR A 35 -13.78 -0.54 -6.50
CA TYR A 35 -13.13 -1.05 -5.28
C TYR A 35 -13.18 -2.57 -5.16
N SER A 36 -14.14 -3.23 -5.81
CA SER A 36 -14.27 -4.70 -5.76
C SER A 36 -13.12 -5.45 -6.46
N PHE A 37 -12.42 -4.84 -7.42
CA PHE A 37 -11.45 -5.57 -8.25
C PHE A 37 -10.10 -4.87 -8.49
N HIS A 38 -9.98 -3.55 -8.35
CA HIS A 38 -8.72 -2.88 -8.75
C HIS A 38 -7.50 -3.33 -7.91
N ILE A 39 -7.65 -3.56 -6.60
CA ILE A 39 -6.58 -4.12 -5.75
C ILE A 39 -6.34 -5.62 -6.05
N PRO A 40 -7.38 -6.49 -6.09
CA PRO A 40 -7.23 -7.88 -6.54
C PRO A 40 -6.51 -8.04 -7.88
N LEU A 41 -6.72 -7.13 -8.84
CA LEU A 41 -6.05 -7.12 -10.13
C LEU A 41 -4.52 -7.07 -9.99
N PHE A 42 -3.98 -6.22 -9.11
CA PHE A 42 -2.54 -6.14 -8.90
C PHE A 42 -1.97 -7.41 -8.26
N PHE A 43 -2.71 -8.04 -7.35
CA PHE A 43 -2.30 -9.32 -6.76
C PHE A 43 -2.26 -10.43 -7.80
N LEU A 44 -3.28 -10.53 -8.65
CA LEU A 44 -3.32 -11.52 -9.75
C LEU A 44 -2.15 -11.32 -10.72
N ILE A 45 -1.88 -10.08 -11.12
CA ILE A 45 -0.77 -9.78 -12.02
C ILE A 45 0.58 -10.07 -11.35
N SER A 46 0.74 -9.77 -10.06
CA SER A 46 1.96 -10.08 -9.31
C SER A 46 2.19 -11.59 -9.22
N GLY A 47 1.14 -12.36 -8.94
CA GLY A 47 1.17 -13.83 -8.93
C GLY A 47 1.45 -14.43 -10.31
N PHE A 48 0.86 -13.89 -11.38
CA PHE A 48 1.12 -14.35 -12.75
C PHE A 48 2.59 -14.13 -13.16
N LEU A 49 3.18 -13.01 -12.75
CA LEU A 49 4.58 -12.67 -13.02
C LEU A 49 5.56 -13.32 -12.04
N PHE A 50 5.06 -14.06 -11.05
CA PHE A 50 5.89 -14.68 -10.03
C PHE A 50 6.73 -15.80 -10.64
N LYS A 51 8.05 -15.65 -10.55
CA LYS A 51 9.03 -16.67 -10.91
C LYS A 51 10.07 -16.76 -9.79
N THR A 52 10.31 -17.95 -9.27
CA THR A 52 11.39 -18.18 -8.30
C THR A 52 12.15 -19.44 -8.66
N ASN A 53 13.47 -19.30 -8.81
CA ASN A 53 14.41 -20.42 -8.91
C ASN A 53 15.34 -20.46 -7.67
N ASP A 54 15.05 -19.64 -6.66
CA ASP A 54 15.87 -19.53 -5.46
C ASP A 54 15.40 -20.48 -4.34
N ASN A 55 16.34 -20.88 -3.49
CA ASN A 55 16.03 -21.52 -2.22
C ASN A 55 15.18 -20.60 -1.33
N PHE A 56 14.31 -21.20 -0.50
CA PHE A 56 13.36 -20.49 0.35
C PHE A 56 13.96 -19.31 1.14
N LYS A 57 15.16 -19.49 1.73
CA LYS A 57 15.85 -18.42 2.47
C LYS A 57 16.21 -17.22 1.59
N ASN A 58 16.76 -17.46 0.40
CA ASN A 58 17.13 -16.39 -0.52
C ASN A 58 15.90 -15.70 -1.08
N PHE A 59 14.86 -16.47 -1.39
CA PHE A 59 13.55 -15.95 -1.78
C PHE A 59 12.97 -15.01 -0.71
N PHE A 60 12.90 -15.46 0.55
CA PHE A 60 12.37 -14.66 1.66
C PHE A 60 13.15 -13.35 1.85
N ILE A 61 14.49 -13.41 1.84
CA ILE A 61 15.34 -12.21 1.98
C ILE A 61 15.11 -11.24 0.81
N LYS A 62 14.97 -11.74 -0.42
CA LYS A 62 14.69 -10.89 -1.59
C LYS A 62 13.34 -10.19 -1.47
N GLN A 63 12.29 -10.92 -1.10
CA GLN A 63 10.95 -10.35 -0.91
C GLN A 63 10.92 -9.36 0.25
N PHE A 64 11.60 -9.66 1.36
CA PHE A 64 11.69 -8.78 2.52
C PHE A 64 12.37 -7.46 2.17
N LYS A 65 13.50 -7.53 1.44
CA LYS A 65 14.20 -6.33 0.95
C LYS A 65 13.38 -5.54 -0.07
N ARG A 66 12.54 -6.22 -0.86
CA ARG A 66 11.73 -5.60 -1.91
C ARG A 66 10.48 -4.90 -1.37
N PHE A 67 9.85 -5.44 -0.33
CA PHE A 67 8.56 -4.94 0.17
C PHE A 67 8.66 -4.35 1.57
N ILE A 68 9.20 -5.10 2.53
CA ILE A 68 9.21 -4.71 3.94
C ILE A 68 10.18 -3.55 4.21
N ILE A 69 11.36 -3.54 3.59
CA ILE A 69 12.31 -2.42 3.76
C ILE A 69 11.72 -1.10 3.25
N PRO A 70 11.24 -0.98 2.00
CA PRO A 70 10.59 0.24 1.53
C PRO A 70 9.40 0.64 2.39
N TYR A 71 8.56 -0.32 2.79
CA TYR A 71 7.42 -0.08 3.68
C TYR A 71 7.84 0.67 4.96
N TYR A 72 8.81 0.14 5.71
CA TYR A 72 9.24 0.78 6.95
C TYR A 72 9.93 2.12 6.72
N ILE A 73 10.72 2.27 5.65
CA ILE A 73 11.36 3.56 5.31
C ILE A 73 10.29 4.63 5.08
N PHE A 74 9.33 4.37 4.20
CA PHE A 74 8.26 5.34 3.91
C PHE A 74 7.35 5.57 5.12
N SER A 75 7.04 4.52 5.89
CA SER A 75 6.21 4.65 7.10
C SER A 75 6.88 5.51 8.16
N ILE A 76 8.19 5.37 8.39
CA ILE A 76 8.93 6.20 9.35
C ILE A 76 8.96 7.65 8.87
N ILE A 77 9.24 7.90 7.60
CA ILE A 77 9.30 9.25 7.03
C ILE A 77 7.94 9.95 7.16
N THR A 78 6.87 9.28 6.76
CA THR A 78 5.50 9.82 6.81
C THR A 78 4.99 9.96 8.23
N TYR A 79 5.34 9.05 9.15
CA TYR A 79 5.03 9.17 10.57
C TYR A 79 5.73 10.39 11.20
N ILE A 80 7.03 10.59 10.94
CA ILE A 80 7.75 11.78 11.43
C ILE A 80 7.13 13.06 10.86
N PHE A 81 6.79 13.06 9.57
CA PHE A 81 6.10 14.18 8.94
C PHE A 81 4.75 14.45 9.62
N TRP A 82 3.95 13.42 9.86
CA TRP A 82 2.66 13.53 10.53
C TRP A 82 2.78 14.09 11.95
N VAL A 83 3.73 13.62 12.76
CA VAL A 83 3.98 14.14 14.12
C VAL A 83 4.44 15.60 14.09
N THR A 84 5.39 15.93 13.21
CA THR A 84 5.99 17.28 13.17
C THR A 84 5.07 18.33 12.55
N VAL A 85 4.32 17.98 11.51
CA VAL A 85 3.39 18.89 10.83
C VAL A 85 2.04 18.87 11.54
N GLY A 86 1.45 17.70 11.78
CA GLY A 86 0.16 17.59 12.46
C GLY A 86 0.19 18.19 13.87
N GLY A 87 1.31 18.05 14.59
CA GLY A 87 1.49 18.62 15.92
C GLY A 87 1.65 20.14 15.93
N ARG A 88 2.16 20.73 14.83
CA ARG A 88 2.35 22.18 14.69
C ARG A 88 1.12 22.90 14.16
N TYR A 89 0.35 22.25 13.29
CA TYR A 89 -0.85 22.82 12.66
C TYR A 89 -2.14 22.48 13.41
N GLY A 90 -2.06 21.84 14.58
CA GLY A 90 -3.23 21.58 15.44
C GLY A 90 -4.27 20.71 14.76
N ILE A 91 -3.85 19.77 13.91
CA ILE A 91 -4.77 18.81 13.31
C ILE A 91 -5.28 17.94 14.46
N GLY A 92 -6.53 18.17 14.90
CA GLY A 92 -7.16 17.54 16.08
C GLY A 92 -7.13 16.00 16.08
N LEU A 93 -6.73 15.39 14.96
CA LEU A 93 -6.42 13.97 14.83
C LEU A 93 -5.36 13.49 15.83
N ILE A 94 -4.33 14.28 16.17
CA ILE A 94 -3.32 13.84 17.15
C ILE A 94 -3.89 13.80 18.57
N SER A 95 -4.75 14.76 18.93
CA SER A 95 -5.39 14.79 20.25
C SER A 95 -6.42 13.67 20.43
N GLU A 96 -7.08 13.22 19.37
CA GLU A 96 -8.08 12.15 19.43
C GLU A 96 -7.47 10.75 19.33
N ILE A 97 -6.46 10.55 18.49
CA ILE A 97 -5.89 9.24 18.18
C ILE A 97 -4.65 8.93 19.05
N GLY A 98 -3.91 9.96 19.44
CA GLY A 98 -2.61 9.83 20.11
C GLY A 98 -1.50 9.33 19.19
N TYR A 99 -0.29 9.22 19.72
CA TYR A 99 0.92 8.82 18.97
C TYR A 99 1.12 7.30 18.87
N THR A 100 0.54 6.54 19.80
CA THR A 100 0.81 5.10 19.96
C THR A 100 0.05 4.25 18.96
N LYS A 101 -1.19 4.62 18.63
CA LYS A 101 -2.04 3.86 17.71
C LYS A 101 -1.43 3.77 16.30
N PRO A 102 -0.94 4.86 15.67
CA PRO A 102 -0.30 4.76 14.36
C PRO A 102 1.04 4.01 14.37
N LEU A 103 1.73 4.00 15.53
CA LEU A 103 2.99 3.30 15.71
C LEU A 103 2.78 1.78 15.76
N ILE A 104 1.75 1.32 16.50
CA ILE A 104 1.31 -0.08 16.49
C ILE A 104 0.84 -0.48 15.09
N GLY A 105 0.10 0.41 14.41
CA GLY A 105 -0.37 0.18 13.05
C GLY A 105 0.75 -0.01 12.04
N THR A 106 1.81 0.80 12.15
CA THR A 106 3.02 0.67 11.34
C THR A 106 3.69 -0.70 11.52
N ILE A 107 3.78 -1.23 12.74
CA ILE A 107 4.40 -2.53 13.02
C ILE A 107 3.54 -3.69 12.49
N LEU A 108 2.24 -3.61 12.69
CA LEU A 108 1.29 -4.67 12.35
C LEU A 108 0.76 -4.59 10.90
N GLY A 109 1.00 -3.49 10.18
CA GLY A 109 0.46 -3.28 8.84
C GLY A 109 -1.07 -3.06 8.80
N LEU A 110 -1.67 -2.61 9.91
CA LEU A 110 -3.12 -2.45 10.02
C LEU A 110 -3.59 -1.15 9.37
N SER A 111 -4.41 -1.23 8.32
CA SER A 111 -4.89 -0.04 7.59
C SER A 111 -6.23 0.52 8.08
N HIS A 112 -7.03 -0.28 8.77
CA HIS A 112 -8.33 0.14 9.29
C HIS A 112 -8.20 0.92 10.60
N ASN A 113 -9.26 1.61 11.02
CA ASN A 113 -9.37 2.26 12.33
C ASN A 113 -8.21 3.23 12.65
N ASP A 114 -7.78 4.05 11.71
CA ASP A 114 -6.73 5.09 11.88
C ASP A 114 -5.33 4.59 12.26
N TYR A 115 -5.06 3.28 12.14
CA TYR A 115 -3.75 2.71 12.45
C TYR A 115 -2.67 3.09 11.41
N LEU A 116 -3.04 3.45 10.18
CA LEU A 116 -2.15 4.00 9.16
C LEU A 116 -2.59 5.41 8.73
N VAL A 117 -2.97 6.26 9.69
CA VAL A 117 -3.41 7.64 9.43
C VAL A 117 -2.34 8.49 8.74
N HIS A 118 -1.06 8.18 8.93
CA HIS A 118 0.06 8.89 8.30
C HIS A 118 0.25 8.54 6.83
N ASP A 119 -0.10 7.31 6.41
CA ASP A 119 -0.12 6.89 5.02
C ASP A 119 -0.86 5.54 4.86
N ILE A 120 -2.13 5.61 4.46
CA ILE A 120 -2.93 4.40 4.29
C ILE A 120 -2.43 3.51 3.15
N SER A 121 -1.77 4.07 2.14
CA SER A 121 -1.38 3.37 0.91
C SER A 121 -0.32 2.28 1.16
N LEU A 122 0.46 2.41 2.23
CA LEU A 122 1.52 1.49 2.59
C LEU A 122 1.04 0.07 2.89
N TRP A 123 -0.23 -0.09 3.26
CA TRP A 123 -0.84 -1.41 3.51
C TRP A 123 -0.64 -2.38 2.36
N PHE A 124 -0.67 -1.89 1.12
CA PHE A 124 -0.54 -2.71 -0.08
C PHE A 124 0.83 -3.39 -0.17
N LEU A 125 1.90 -2.69 0.24
CA LEU A 125 3.26 -3.27 0.26
C LEU A 125 3.39 -4.35 1.33
N TYR A 126 2.75 -4.17 2.48
CA TYR A 126 2.79 -5.13 3.58
C TYR A 126 2.08 -6.44 3.20
N VAL A 127 0.91 -6.37 2.55
CA VAL A 127 0.14 -7.56 2.13
C VAL A 127 0.78 -8.29 0.93
N LEU A 128 1.64 -7.62 0.16
CA LEU A 128 2.31 -8.23 -0.98
C LEU A 128 3.54 -9.08 -0.58
N PHE A 129 4.01 -8.95 0.66
CA PHE A 129 5.09 -9.76 1.23
C PHE A 129 4.58 -11.10 1.76
#